data_AF-A0AAV6W3Z6-F1
#
_entry.id   AF-A0AAV6W3Z6-F1
#
_cell.length_a   1.000
_cell.length_b   1.000
_cell.length_c   1.000
_cell.angle_alpha   90.00
_cell.angle_beta   90.00
_cell.angle_gamma   90.00
#
_symmetry.space_group_name_H-M   'P 1'
#
loop_
_entity.id
_entity.type
_entity.pdbx_description
1 polymer ?
#
loop_
_entity_poly.entity_id
_entity_poly.type
_entity_poly.pdbx_seq_one_letter_code
_entity_poly.pdbx_strand_id
1 'polypeptide(L)'
;MERSEHGNRSDTNTDYLFPLLCFLKLHTYTRVQVSIDICGVDYPSRKRRFEVVYNLLSTRYNSRIRVQTSADEVTRISPVVSPFPSAGRWEREVWDMFGVSSINHPDLRRISTDYGFEGHPLRKDLPLSGYVEVRYDDPEKRVVSEPIEMTQEFRYFDFASPWEQRSDG
;
A
#
# COMPACT_ATOMS: atom_id res chain seq x y z
N MET A 1 5.98 17.98 -11.62
CA MET A 1 4.55 17.84 -11.29
C MET A 1 3.84 17.53 -12.58
N GLU A 2 3.41 16.29 -12.73
CA GLU A 2 2.69 15.82 -13.90
C GLU A 2 1.21 16.20 -13.71
N ARG A 3 0.68 17.05 -14.59
CA ARG A 3 -0.72 17.46 -14.54
C ARG A 3 -1.50 16.54 -15.46
N SER A 4 -2.42 15.79 -14.89
CA SER A 4 -3.36 14.95 -15.63
C SER A 4 -4.79 15.24 -15.18
N GLU A 5 -5.77 15.02 -16.06
CA GLU A 5 -7.20 15.17 -15.73
C GLU A 5 -7.62 14.24 -14.59
N HIS A 6 -6.92 13.12 -14.41
CA HIS A 6 -7.17 12.08 -13.41
C HIS A 6 -6.58 12.40 -12.02
N GLY A 7 -5.98 13.59 -11.86
CA GLY A 7 -5.45 14.10 -10.61
C GLY A 7 -3.96 14.43 -10.68
N ASN A 8 -3.58 15.58 -10.12
CA ASN A 8 -2.19 16.04 -10.16
C ASN A 8 -1.27 15.12 -9.35
N ARG A 9 -0.24 14.61 -10.02
CA ARG A 9 0.72 13.64 -9.50
C ARG A 9 2.10 14.27 -9.34
N SER A 10 2.72 14.03 -8.19
CA SER A 10 4.08 14.47 -7.90
C SER A 10 4.91 13.28 -7.45
N ASP A 11 5.75 12.79 -8.35
CA ASP A 11 6.72 11.74 -8.04
C ASP A 11 7.91 12.35 -7.29
N THR A 12 8.29 11.74 -6.18
CA THR A 12 9.43 12.17 -5.36
C THR A 12 10.28 10.97 -4.93
N ASN A 13 11.51 11.24 -4.54
CA ASN A 13 12.38 10.21 -3.94
C ASN A 13 12.04 10.03 -2.45
N THR A 14 12.34 8.85 -1.92
CA THR A 14 12.07 8.48 -0.51
C THR A 14 12.71 9.43 0.49
N ASP A 15 13.90 9.96 0.17
CA ASP A 15 14.68 10.84 1.06
C ASP A 15 14.01 12.21 1.27
N TYR A 16 13.33 12.71 0.23
CA TYR A 16 12.70 14.04 0.23
C TYR A 16 11.20 14.01 0.52
N LEU A 17 10.64 12.82 0.78
CA LEU A 17 9.21 12.63 1.04
C LEU A 17 8.74 13.45 2.25
N PHE A 18 9.39 13.30 3.40
CA PHE A 18 8.99 13.98 4.63
C PHE A 18 9.11 15.52 4.52
N PRO A 19 10.23 16.09 4.03
CA PRO A 19 10.32 17.52 3.75
C PRO A 19 9.22 18.04 2.82
N LEU A 20 8.92 17.31 1.73
CA LEU A 20 7.89 17.70 0.77
C LEU A 20 6.50 17.72 1.41
N LEU A 21 6.15 16.69 2.17
CA LEU A 21 4.85 16.61 2.84
C LEU A 21 4.70 17.69 3.92
N CYS A 22 5.77 17.97 4.66
CA CYS A 22 5.81 19.05 5.63
C CYS A 22 5.60 20.41 4.94
N PHE A 23 6.29 20.65 3.82
CA PHE A 23 6.11 21.85 3.00
C PHE A 23 4.67 21.99 2.53
N LEU A 24 4.09 20.95 1.92
CA LEU A 24 2.73 21.01 1.40
C LEU A 24 1.71 21.31 2.51
N LYS A 25 1.93 20.75 3.72
CA LYS A 25 1.04 20.93 4.87
C LYS A 25 1.12 22.34 5.46
N LEU A 26 2.33 22.87 5.65
CA LEU A 26 2.56 24.13 6.37
C LEU A 26 2.51 25.38 5.49
N HIS A 27 2.84 25.25 4.20
CA HIS A 27 2.93 26.39 3.30
C HIS A 27 1.57 27.04 3.05
N THR A 28 1.52 28.38 3.14
CA THR A 28 0.28 29.17 3.16
C THR A 28 -0.60 28.95 1.93
N TYR A 29 -0.02 28.78 0.74
CA TYR A 29 -0.77 28.64 -0.51
C TYR A 29 -1.19 27.19 -0.84
N THR A 30 -0.65 26.17 -0.16
CA THR A 30 -0.95 24.75 -0.48
C THR A 30 -1.79 24.09 0.61
N ARG A 31 -1.46 24.32 1.89
CA ARG A 31 -2.19 23.88 3.10
C ARG A 31 -2.93 22.54 2.96
N VAL A 32 -2.22 21.46 2.62
CA VAL A 32 -2.83 20.11 2.63
C VAL A 32 -2.88 19.60 4.07
N GLN A 33 -4.04 19.79 4.71
CA GLN A 33 -4.19 19.49 6.13
C GLN A 33 -4.57 18.02 6.38
N VAL A 34 -5.23 17.39 5.41
CA VAL A 34 -5.86 16.08 5.57
C VAL A 34 -5.13 15.04 4.71
N SER A 35 -4.68 13.96 5.36
CA SER A 35 -4.25 12.73 4.69
C SER A 35 -5.48 11.86 4.46
N ILE A 36 -5.80 11.55 3.20
CA ILE A 36 -6.98 10.77 2.82
C ILE A 36 -6.65 9.29 2.82
N ASP A 37 -5.58 8.91 2.12
CA ASP A 37 -5.08 7.53 2.09
C ASP A 37 -3.56 7.50 2.03
N ILE A 38 -3.02 6.31 2.32
CA ILE A 38 -1.70 5.90 1.88
C ILE A 38 -1.86 4.50 1.30
N CYS A 39 -1.58 4.34 0.01
CA CYS A 39 -1.75 3.10 -0.71
C CYS A 39 -0.41 2.56 -1.18
N GLY A 40 -0.21 1.24 -1.10
CA GLY A 40 0.89 0.57 -1.76
C GLY A 40 0.46 0.01 -3.12
N VAL A 41 1.36 0.05 -4.10
CA VAL A 41 1.18 -0.58 -5.40
C VAL A 41 2.41 -1.42 -5.69
N ASP A 42 2.21 -2.67 -6.11
CA ASP A 42 3.27 -3.61 -6.46
C ASP A 42 3.42 -3.70 -7.98
N TYR A 43 4.59 -3.27 -8.48
CA TYR A 43 5.01 -3.40 -9.87
C TYR A 43 6.21 -4.35 -9.97
N PRO A 44 6.00 -5.67 -10.15
CA PRO A 44 7.07 -6.67 -10.11
C PRO A 44 8.09 -6.51 -11.26
N SER A 45 7.72 -5.86 -12.35
CA SER A 45 8.60 -5.60 -13.50
C SER A 45 9.59 -4.44 -13.27
N ARG A 46 9.40 -3.62 -12.23
CA ARG A 46 10.26 -2.47 -11.94
C ARG A 46 11.35 -2.85 -10.95
N LYS A 47 12.54 -2.25 -11.10
CA LYS A 47 13.64 -2.40 -10.11
C LYS A 47 13.20 -1.94 -8.72
N ARG A 48 12.55 -0.78 -8.65
CA ARG A 48 11.83 -0.32 -7.46
C ARG A 48 10.42 -0.88 -7.49
N ARG A 49 10.27 -2.04 -6.84
CA ARG A 49 9.09 -2.88 -6.90
C ARG A 49 7.84 -2.17 -6.37
N PHE A 50 7.97 -1.50 -5.22
CA PHE A 50 6.83 -0.90 -4.54
C PHE A 50 6.74 0.59 -4.84
N GLU A 51 5.51 1.05 -5.07
CA GLU A 51 5.16 2.45 -5.14
C GLU A 51 4.21 2.78 -3.99
N VAL A 52 4.58 3.74 -3.15
CA VAL A 52 3.74 4.22 -2.06
C VAL A 52 3.14 5.56 -2.48
N VAL A 53 1.81 5.60 -2.47
CA VAL A 53 1.00 6.69 -2.97
C VAL A 53 0.31 7.36 -1.79
N TYR A 54 0.56 8.65 -1.61
CA TYR A 54 -0.05 9.48 -0.58
C TYR A 54 -1.11 10.36 -1.23
N ASN A 55 -2.39 10.12 -0.94
CA ASN A 55 -3.46 11.01 -1.38
C ASN A 55 -3.77 12.04 -0.29
N LEU A 56 -3.61 13.31 -0.62
CA LEU A 56 -3.74 14.44 0.30
C LEU A 56 -4.83 15.40 -0.19
N LEU A 57 -5.53 16.01 0.77
CA LEU A 57 -6.58 16.99 0.52
C LEU A 57 -6.28 18.32 1.23
N SER A 58 -6.38 19.40 0.46
CA SER A 58 -6.48 20.76 0.97
C SER A 58 -7.95 21.13 1.10
N THR A 59 -8.45 21.20 2.33
CA THR A 59 -9.83 21.62 2.62
C THR A 59 -10.03 23.12 2.35
N ARG A 60 -9.00 23.94 2.56
CA ARG A 60 -9.06 25.39 2.31
C ARG A 60 -9.13 25.73 0.82
N TYR A 61 -8.34 25.05 0.00
CA TYR A 61 -8.24 25.32 -1.44
C TYR A 61 -9.06 24.35 -2.29
N ASN A 62 -9.82 23.45 -1.66
CA ASN A 62 -10.60 22.39 -2.29
C ASN A 62 -9.81 21.66 -3.40
N SER A 63 -8.55 21.35 -3.11
CA SER A 63 -7.63 20.76 -4.08
C SER A 63 -7.07 19.45 -3.53
N ARG A 64 -6.90 18.47 -4.41
CA ARG A 64 -6.27 17.18 -4.11
C ARG A 64 -4.93 17.08 -4.82
N ILE A 65 -3.96 16.51 -4.12
CA ILE A 65 -2.63 16.25 -4.65
C ILE A 65 -2.26 14.81 -4.28
N ARG A 66 -1.70 14.09 -5.24
CA ARG A 66 -1.14 12.76 -5.05
C ARG A 66 0.37 12.86 -5.07
N VAL A 67 1.01 12.43 -4.00
CA VAL A 67 2.48 12.34 -3.90
C VAL A 67 2.85 10.87 -3.96
N GLN A 68 3.80 10.51 -4.81
CA GLN A 68 4.21 9.11 -5.00
C GLN A 68 5.69 8.94 -4.74
N THR A 69 6.05 7.83 -4.12
CA THR A 69 7.43 7.42 -3.89
C THR A 69 7.63 6.00 -4.31
N SER A 70 8.82 5.68 -4.80
CA SER A 70 9.19 4.31 -5.15
C SER A 70 10.20 3.76 -4.15
N ALA A 71 9.95 2.55 -3.65
CA ALA A 71 10.77 1.85 -2.69
C ALA A 71 11.02 0.40 -3.11
N ASP A 72 12.17 -0.12 -2.69
CA ASP A 72 12.51 -1.54 -2.82
C ASP A 72 12.02 -2.31 -1.59
N GLU A 73 12.12 -3.64 -1.60
CA GLU A 73 11.65 -4.48 -0.49
C GLU A 73 12.38 -4.22 0.84
N VAL A 74 13.63 -3.76 0.78
CA VAL A 74 14.49 -3.54 1.94
C VAL A 74 14.57 -2.05 2.32
N THR A 75 14.13 -1.17 1.41
CA THR A 75 14.26 0.27 1.61
C THR A 75 13.26 0.73 2.67
N ARG A 76 13.75 1.45 3.69
CA ARG A 76 12.89 2.03 4.72
C ARG A 76 12.47 3.44 4.31
N ILE A 77 11.17 3.73 4.41
CA ILE A 77 10.61 5.05 4.08
C ILE A 77 10.54 5.93 5.33
N SER A 78 10.66 7.25 5.16
CA SER A 78 10.44 8.22 6.24
C SER A 78 8.96 8.26 6.67
N PRO A 79 8.64 8.09 7.96
CA PRO A 79 7.26 8.05 8.43
C PRO A 79 6.62 9.44 8.36
N VAL A 80 5.32 9.48 8.09
CA VAL A 80 4.55 10.72 7.95
C VAL A 80 3.53 10.90 9.08
N VAL A 81 3.57 10.03 10.08
CA VAL A 81 2.74 10.09 11.31
C VAL A 81 2.89 11.41 12.09
N SER A 82 4.07 12.03 12.07
CA SER A 82 4.32 13.30 12.76
C SER A 82 3.51 14.47 12.15
N PRO A 83 3.60 14.76 10.84
CA PRO A 83 2.73 15.76 10.22
C PRO A 83 1.29 15.29 10.11
N PHE A 84 1.01 14.00 9.92
CA PHE A 84 -0.34 13.47 9.76
C PHE A 84 -0.59 12.30 10.72
N PRO A 85 -1.18 12.53 11.90
CA PRO A 85 -1.44 11.46 12.86
C PRO A 85 -2.33 10.34 12.32
N SER A 86 -3.21 10.64 11.35
CA SER A 86 -4.04 9.64 10.68
C SER A 86 -3.23 8.64 9.84
N ALA A 87 -2.01 9.00 9.42
CA ALA A 87 -1.17 8.15 8.59
C ALA A 87 -0.70 6.89 9.31
N GLY A 88 -0.60 6.88 10.65
CA GLY A 88 -0.02 5.74 11.37
C GLY A 88 -0.75 4.41 11.13
N ARG A 89 -2.07 4.42 10.93
CA ARG A 89 -2.82 3.19 10.57
C ARG A 89 -2.55 2.76 9.14
N TRP A 90 -2.50 3.71 8.21
CA TRP A 90 -2.24 3.44 6.80
C TRP A 90 -0.81 2.96 6.55
N GLU A 91 0.18 3.54 7.23
CA GLU A 91 1.58 3.08 7.16
C GLU A 91 1.73 1.64 7.69
N ARG A 92 0.98 1.29 8.74
CA ARG A 92 0.92 -0.10 9.23
C ARG A 92 0.24 -1.03 8.24
N GLU A 93 -0.83 -0.60 7.58
CA GLU A 93 -1.52 -1.38 6.55
C GLU A 93 -0.62 -1.63 5.34
N VAL A 94 0.09 -0.60 4.86
CA VAL A 94 1.05 -0.73 3.76
C VAL A 94 2.19 -1.69 4.14
N TRP A 95 2.66 -1.64 5.38
CA TRP A 95 3.64 -2.60 5.87
C TRP A 95 3.09 -4.02 5.94
N ASP A 96 1.86 -4.20 6.42
CA ASP A 96 1.22 -5.52 6.53
C ASP A 96 0.98 -6.15 5.16
N MET A 97 0.47 -5.36 4.21
CA MET A 97 0.06 -5.82 2.89
C MET A 97 1.18 -5.94 1.87
N PHE A 98 2.18 -5.05 1.92
CA PHE A 98 3.27 -4.99 0.93
C PHE A 98 4.65 -5.19 1.55
N GLY A 99 4.82 -5.09 2.87
CA GLY A 99 6.11 -5.25 3.54
C GLY A 99 7.02 -4.03 3.45
N VAL A 100 6.52 -2.88 3.00
CA VAL A 100 7.29 -1.64 2.96
C VAL A 100 7.39 -1.08 4.38
N SER A 101 8.61 -1.03 4.92
CA SER A 101 8.84 -0.62 6.31
C SER A 101 9.14 0.87 6.44
N SER A 102 8.68 1.48 7.54
CA SER A 102 8.95 2.88 7.86
C SER A 102 9.98 3.01 8.99
N ILE A 103 10.94 3.93 8.84
CA ILE A 103 11.99 4.15 9.84
C ILE A 103 11.40 4.86 11.08
N ASN A 104 11.63 4.34 12.29
CA ASN A 104 11.19 4.96 13.55
C ASN A 104 9.66 5.21 13.67
N HIS A 105 8.82 4.42 13.00
CA HIS A 105 7.38 4.47 13.24
C HIS A 105 7.07 3.99 14.68
N PRO A 106 6.22 4.71 15.46
CA PRO A 106 6.06 4.47 16.89
C PRO A 106 5.43 3.11 17.23
N ASP A 107 4.63 2.54 16.33
CA ASP A 107 3.94 1.26 16.52
C ASP A 107 3.78 0.54 15.17
N LEU A 108 4.88 0.00 14.63
CA LEU A 108 4.82 -0.76 13.38
C LEU A 108 4.53 -2.24 13.67
N ARG A 109 3.26 -2.61 13.57
CA ARG A 109 2.79 -4.00 13.67
C ARG A 109 1.63 -4.26 12.70
N ARG A 110 1.36 -5.53 12.42
CA ARG A 110 0.30 -5.98 11.52
C ARG A 110 -1.04 -5.46 12.02
N ILE A 111 -1.96 -5.14 11.11
CA ILE A 111 -3.24 -4.52 11.47
C ILE A 111 -4.43 -5.24 10.85
N SER A 112 -4.25 -5.81 9.66
CA SER A 112 -5.33 -6.40 8.88
C SER A 112 -5.21 -7.92 8.80
N THR A 113 -4.00 -8.48 8.74
CA THR A 113 -3.82 -9.93 8.71
C THR A 113 -3.87 -10.54 10.11
N ASP A 114 -4.03 -11.87 10.14
CA ASP A 114 -3.96 -12.64 11.38
C ASP A 114 -2.57 -12.52 12.06
N TYR A 115 -2.52 -12.78 13.37
CA TYR A 115 -1.34 -12.61 14.21
C TYR A 115 -0.17 -13.51 13.79
N GLY A 116 -0.46 -14.73 13.34
CA GLY A 116 0.52 -15.70 12.87
C GLY A 116 0.77 -15.65 11.36
N PHE A 117 0.28 -14.63 10.65
CA PHE A 117 0.34 -14.59 9.20
C PHE A 117 1.77 -14.42 8.67
N GLU A 118 2.19 -15.34 7.80
CA GLU A 118 3.49 -15.31 7.14
C GLU A 118 3.35 -14.73 5.72
N GLY A 119 4.17 -13.72 5.42
CA GLY A 119 4.15 -13.03 4.12
C GLY A 119 3.29 -11.77 4.08
N HIS A 120 3.02 -11.29 2.86
CA HIS A 120 2.40 -10.00 2.56
C HIS A 120 1.31 -10.18 1.47
N PRO A 121 0.01 -10.09 1.84
CA PRO A 121 -1.11 -10.50 0.97
C PRO A 121 -1.21 -9.86 -0.41
N LEU A 122 -0.93 -8.57 -0.52
CA LEU A 122 -1.18 -7.81 -1.76
C LEU A 122 0.04 -7.78 -2.70
N ARG A 123 1.10 -8.52 -2.39
CA ARG A 123 2.20 -8.76 -3.32
C ARG A 123 1.73 -9.69 -4.44
N LYS A 124 2.19 -9.42 -5.67
CA LYS A 124 1.83 -10.21 -6.86
C LYS A 124 2.37 -11.64 -6.84
N ASP A 125 3.33 -11.95 -5.96
CA ASP A 125 3.89 -13.30 -5.84
C ASP A 125 3.05 -14.21 -4.93
N LEU A 126 2.20 -13.64 -4.08
CA LEU A 126 1.39 -14.43 -3.15
C LEU A 126 0.19 -15.03 -3.88
N PRO A 127 -0.05 -16.35 -3.80
CA PRO A 127 -1.23 -16.96 -4.41
C PRO A 127 -2.50 -16.48 -3.72
N LEU A 128 -3.60 -16.37 -4.48
CA LEU A 128 -4.89 -15.90 -3.99
C LEU A 128 -5.41 -16.72 -2.80
N SER A 129 -5.20 -18.04 -2.83
CA SER A 129 -5.65 -18.95 -1.78
C SER A 129 -4.78 -18.91 -0.51
N GLY A 130 -3.60 -18.28 -0.58
CA GLY A 130 -2.60 -18.35 0.49
C GLY A 130 -1.90 -19.71 0.57
N TYR A 131 -1.17 -19.93 1.66
CA TYR A 131 -0.39 -21.16 1.88
C TYR A 131 -1.00 -22.12 2.91
N VAL A 132 -1.83 -21.58 3.80
CA VAL A 132 -2.31 -22.26 4.99
C VAL A 132 -3.80 -22.05 5.11
N GLU A 133 -4.52 -23.12 5.44
CA GLU A 133 -5.93 -23.08 5.81
C GLU A 133 -6.12 -23.44 7.28
N VAL A 134 -7.31 -23.16 7.78
CA VAL A 134 -7.63 -23.31 9.20
C VAL A 134 -8.78 -24.29 9.34
N ARG A 135 -8.58 -25.34 10.15
CA ARG A 135 -9.63 -26.31 10.50
C ARG A 135 -9.77 -26.47 12.00
N TYR A 136 -10.95 -26.88 12.45
CA TYR A 136 -11.16 -27.29 13.84
C TYR A 136 -10.82 -28.77 14.00
N ASP A 137 -10.06 -29.09 15.04
CA ASP A 137 -9.71 -30.47 15.38
C ASP A 137 -10.47 -30.91 16.64
N ASP A 138 -11.41 -31.86 16.49
CA ASP A 138 -12.23 -32.37 17.58
C ASP A 138 -11.45 -33.07 18.71
N PRO A 139 -10.42 -33.91 18.41
CA PRO A 139 -9.61 -34.56 19.45
C PRO A 139 -8.81 -33.58 20.29
N GLU A 140 -8.13 -32.61 19.64
CA GLU A 140 -7.34 -31.59 20.33
C GLU A 140 -8.19 -30.43 20.87
N LYS A 141 -9.46 -30.34 20.47
CA LYS A 141 -10.43 -29.27 20.81
C LYS A 141 -9.87 -27.87 20.55
N ARG A 142 -9.12 -27.71 19.46
CA ARG A 142 -8.50 -26.44 19.09
C ARG A 142 -8.55 -26.22 17.59
N VAL A 143 -8.32 -24.98 17.21
CA VAL A 143 -8.13 -24.57 15.83
C VAL A 143 -6.68 -24.86 15.43
N VAL A 144 -6.49 -25.62 14.36
CA VAL A 144 -5.19 -25.97 13.79
C VAL A 144 -5.04 -25.36 12.39
N SER A 145 -3.82 -24.94 12.09
CA SER A 145 -3.45 -24.34 10.81
C SER A 145 -2.62 -25.35 10.02
N GLU A 146 -3.08 -25.73 8.83
CA GLU A 146 -2.51 -26.79 7.99
C GLU A 146 -2.23 -26.29 6.57
N PRO A 147 -1.30 -26.91 5.83
CA PRO A 147 -1.09 -26.57 4.42
C PRO A 147 -2.39 -26.73 3.64
N ILE A 148 -2.60 -25.84 2.69
CA ILE A 148 -3.88 -25.75 1.99
C ILE A 148 -4.19 -26.97 1.11
N GLU A 149 -5.35 -27.58 1.28
CA GLU A 149 -5.88 -28.65 0.42
C GLU A 149 -7.27 -28.28 -0.11
N MET A 150 -7.32 -27.75 -1.34
CA MET A 150 -8.58 -27.36 -1.98
C MET A 150 -9.20 -28.52 -2.76
N THR A 151 -10.49 -28.79 -2.53
CA THR A 151 -11.27 -29.76 -3.32
C THR A 151 -11.43 -29.35 -4.78
N GLN A 152 -11.48 -28.04 -5.04
CA GLN A 152 -11.51 -27.45 -6.36
C GLN A 152 -10.46 -26.33 -6.46
N GLU A 153 -9.60 -26.42 -7.46
CA GLU A 153 -8.61 -25.39 -7.74
C GLU A 153 -9.25 -24.08 -8.25
N PHE A 154 -8.55 -22.97 -8.01
CA PHE A 154 -8.95 -21.67 -8.55
C PHE A 154 -8.88 -21.67 -10.08
N ARG A 155 -9.98 -21.29 -10.73
CA ARG A 155 -10.05 -21.18 -12.21
C ARG A 155 -9.73 -19.76 -12.63
N TYR A 156 -8.58 -19.58 -13.28
CA TYR A 156 -8.22 -18.33 -13.94
C TYR A 156 -8.79 -18.31 -15.37
N PHE A 157 -9.60 -17.30 -15.67
CA PHE A 157 -10.15 -17.09 -17.00
C PHE A 157 -9.47 -15.87 -17.63
N ASP A 158 -8.87 -16.05 -18.80
CA ASP A 158 -8.33 -14.94 -19.58
C ASP A 158 -9.43 -14.34 -20.45
N PHE A 159 -9.85 -13.13 -20.09
CA PHE A 159 -10.84 -12.35 -20.83
C PHE A 159 -10.20 -11.28 -21.72
N ALA A 160 -8.87 -11.26 -21.83
CA ALA A 160 -8.17 -10.27 -22.64
C ALA A 160 -8.55 -10.40 -24.12
N SER A 161 -9.08 -9.32 -24.68
CA SER A 161 -9.26 -9.20 -26.12
C SER A 161 -7.89 -8.98 -26.77
N PRO A 162 -7.59 -9.63 -27.92
CA PRO A 162 -6.39 -9.33 -28.71
C PRO A 162 -6.35 -7.89 -29.21
N TRP A 163 -7.52 -7.25 -29.36
CA TRP A 163 -7.64 -5.86 -29.76
C TRP A 163 -7.70 -4.94 -28.54
N GLU A 164 -6.93 -3.86 -28.59
CA GLU A 164 -6.89 -2.84 -27.54
C GLU A 164 -8.25 -2.13 -27.46
N GLN A 165 -8.89 -2.20 -26.29
CA GLN A 165 -10.26 -1.71 -26.09
C GLN A 165 -10.35 -0.18 -25.90
N ARG A 166 -9.20 0.52 -25.82
CA ARG A 166 -9.14 1.96 -25.64
C ARG A 166 -7.91 2.51 -26.36
N SER A 167 -8.14 3.32 -27.39
CA SER A 167 -7.10 4.18 -27.96
C SER A 167 -6.85 5.36 -27.01
N ASP A 168 -5.57 5.69 -26.82
CA ASP A 168 -5.10 6.77 -25.95
C ASP A 168 -5.85 8.09 -26.16
N GLY A 169 -6.31 8.67 -25.04
CA GLY A 169 -6.78 10.04 -24.91
C GLY A 169 -6.14 10.67 -23.69
#